data_AF-A0AAF1ALU4-F1
#
_entry.id   AF-A0AAF1ALU4-F1
#
_cell.length_a   1.000
_cell.length_b   1.000
_cell.length_c   1.000
_cell.angle_alpha   90.00
_cell.angle_beta   90.00
_cell.angle_gamma   90.00
#
_symmetry.space_group_name_H-M   'P 1'
#
loop_
_entity.id
_entity.type
_entity.pdbx_description
1 polymer ?
#
loop_
_entity_poly.entity_id
_entity_poly.type
_entity_poly.pdbx_seq_one_letter_code
_entity_poly.pdbx_strand_id
1 'polypeptide(L)' 'MATIHLNLMIARLVQEFEWSAYPENSKIDFSEKLEFIVVMKNPLRAMIKPRV' A
#
# COMPACT_ATOMS: atom_id res chain seq x y z
N MET A 1 -1.39 22.09 0.83
CA MET A 1 -2.30 21.46 1.81
C MET A 1 -2.42 19.95 1.60
N ALA A 2 -2.79 19.47 0.41
CA ALA A 2 -2.96 18.03 0.13
C ALA A 2 -1.75 17.14 0.54
N THR A 3 -0.53 17.56 0.21
CA THR A 3 0.69 16.80 0.51
C THR A 3 0.96 16.65 2.01
N ILE A 4 0.61 17.65 2.83
CA ILE A 4 0.83 17.58 4.29
C ILE A 4 -0.07 16.49 4.91
N HIS A 5 -1.34 16.47 4.52
CA HIS A 5 -2.28 15.45 4.99
C HIS A 5 -1.88 14.05 4.51
N LEU A 6 -1.47 13.92 3.25
CA LEU A 6 -1.01 12.65 2.70
C LEU A 6 0.25 12.13 3.41
N ASN A 7 1.23 13.00 3.62
CA ASN A 7 2.47 12.63 4.30
C ASN A 7 2.20 12.20 5.74
N LEU A 8 1.34 12.91 6.48
CA LEU A 8 1.00 12.54 7.85
C LEU A 8 0.23 11.21 7.89
N MET A 9 -0.70 10.99 6.96
CA MET A 9 -1.43 9.71 6.86
C MET A 9 -0.47 8.54 6.64
N ILE A 10 0.42 8.64 5.65
CA ILE A 10 1.40 7.58 5.35
C ILE A 10 2.37 7.38 6.53
N ALA A 11 2.86 8.46 7.14
CA ALA A 11 3.76 8.38 8.28
C ALA A 11 3.13 7.62 9.46
N ARG A 12 1.85 7.88 9.77
CA ARG A 12 1.12 7.15 10.82
C ARG A 12 0.93 5.67 10.48
N LEU A 13 0.61 5.35 9.23
CA LEU A 13 0.44 3.96 8.79
C LEU A 13 1.73 3.14 8.86
N VAL A 14 2.88 3.73 8.53
CA VAL A 14 4.19 3.06 8.59
C VAL A 14 4.74 3.00 10.02
N GLN A 15 4.42 4.01 10.86
CA GLN A 15 4.81 4.05 12.26
C GLN A 15 4.15 2.94 13.09
N GLU A 16 2.85 2.72 12.90
CA GLU A 16 2.06 1.80 13.74
C GLU A 16 2.08 0.35 13.24
N PHE A 17 2.25 0.14 11.93
CA PHE A 17 2.09 -1.18 11.31
C PHE A 17 3.31 -1.66 10.55
N GLU A 18 3.56 -2.96 10.63
CA GLU A 18 4.39 -3.70 9.69
C GLU A 18 3.51 -4.23 8.55
N TRP A 19 3.97 -4.02 7.32
CA TRP A 19 3.24 -4.36 6.10
C TRP A 19 3.96 -5.50 5.39
N SER A 20 3.18 -6.50 4.96
CA SER A 20 3.70 -7.66 4.21
C SER A 20 2.76 -8.04 3.06
N ALA A 21 3.29 -8.76 2.07
CA ALA A 21 2.51 -9.24 0.94
C ALA A 21 1.45 -10.25 1.38
N TYR A 22 0.27 -10.24 0.74
CA TYR A 22 -0.72 -11.29 0.89
C TYR A 22 -0.82 -12.12 -0.40
N PRO A 23 -0.68 -13.46 -0.35
CA PRO A 23 -0.23 -14.31 0.77
C PRO A 23 1.23 -14.04 1.19
N GLU A 24 1.64 -14.50 2.39
CA GLU A 24 3.04 -14.37 2.84
C GLU A 24 4.01 -14.90 1.77
N ASN A 25 5.07 -14.13 1.46
CA ASN A 25 6.06 -14.39 0.41
C ASN A 25 5.54 -14.48 -1.04
N SER A 26 4.36 -13.94 -1.33
CA SER A 26 3.90 -13.84 -2.72
C SER A 26 4.69 -12.81 -3.52
N LYS A 27 4.92 -13.09 -4.81
CA LYS A 27 5.42 -12.09 -5.74
C LYS A 27 4.30 -11.10 -6.05
N ILE A 28 4.53 -9.84 -5.71
CA ILE A 28 3.61 -8.76 -6.02
C ILE A 28 3.85 -8.32 -7.47
N ASP A 29 2.79 -8.31 -8.26
CA ASP A 29 2.78 -7.77 -9.62
C ASP A 29 2.45 -6.27 -9.57
N PHE A 30 3.41 -5.44 -9.95
CA PHE A 30 3.26 -3.98 -10.05
C PHE A 30 2.87 -3.51 -11.45
N SER A 31 2.45 -4.42 -12.34
CA SER A 31 1.97 -4.02 -13.66
C SER A 31 0.75 -3.12 -13.55
N GLU A 32 0.74 -2.07 -14.35
CA GLU A 32 -0.30 -1.05 -14.36
C GLU A 32 -1.21 -1.24 -15.57
N LYS A 33 -2.44 -0.73 -15.47
CA LYS A 33 -3.35 -0.55 -16.60
C LYS A 33 -3.93 0.86 -16.58
N LEU A 34 -4.14 1.41 -17.77
CA LEU A 34 -4.85 2.67 -17.93
C LEU A 34 -6.32 2.38 -18.13
N GLU A 35 -7.15 2.85 -17.21
CA GLU A 35 -8.60 2.93 -17.42
C GLU A 35 -8.95 4.40 -17.69
N PHE A 36 -9.44 5.12 -16.68
CA PHE A 36 -9.54 6.57 -16.69
C PHE A 36 -8.35 7.23 -15.95
N ILE A 37 -7.82 6.54 -14.94
CA ILE A 37 -6.57 6.82 -14.25
C ILE A 37 -5.65 5.58 -14.32
N VAL A 38 -4.38 5.75 -14.00
CA VAL A 38 -3.44 4.63 -13.89
C VAL A 38 -3.77 3.85 -12.61
N VAL A 39 -4.06 2.56 -12.74
CA VAL A 39 -4.37 1.64 -11.63
C VAL A 39 -3.55 0.37 -11.74
N MET A 40 -3.41 -0.35 -10.62
CA MET A 40 -2.78 -1.67 -10.62
C MET A 40 -3.61 -2.65 -11.45
N LYS A 41 -2.95 -3.42 -12.32
CA LYS A 41 -3.59 -4.45 -13.14
C LYS A 41 -4.30 -5.49 -12.27
N ASN A 42 -3.63 -5.87 -11.18
CA ASN A 42 -4.15 -6.74 -10.13
C ASN A 42 -4.28 -5.94 -8.82
N PRO A 43 -5.45 -5.93 -8.16
CA PRO A 43 -5.62 -5.21 -6.90
C PRO A 43 -4.61 -5.66 -5.84
N LEU A 44 -3.83 -4.72 -5.31
CA LEU A 44 -2.85 -5.01 -4.27
C LEU A 44 -3.55 -5.36 -2.96
N ARG A 45 -3.05 -6.39 -2.28
CA ARG A 45 -3.49 -6.80 -0.96
C ARG A 45 -2.28 -6.88 -0.05
N ALA A 46 -2.42 -6.31 1.14
CA ALA A 46 -1.38 -6.34 2.15
C ALA A 46 -1.94 -6.96 3.44
N MET A 47 -1.08 -7.65 4.18
CA MET A 47 -1.34 -7.93 5.58
C MET A 47 -0.65 -6.89 6.43
N ILE A 48 -1.35 -6.47 7.48
CA ILE A 48 -0.84 -5.52 8.47
C ILE A 48 -0.77 -6.20 9.83
N LYS A 49 0.35 -5.98 10.53
CA LYS A 49 0.55 -6.41 11.93
C LYS A 49 0.95 -5.17 12.74
N PRO A 50 0.34 -4.91 13.91
CA PRO A 50 0.80 -3.84 14.80
C PRO A 50 2.27 -4.05 15.19
N ARG A 51 3.05 -2.96 15.28
CA ARG A 51 4.45 -2.99 15.75
C ARG A 51 4.60 -3.00 17.27
N VAL A 52 3.51 -2.74 18.00
CA VAL A 52 3.45 -2.62 19.46
C VAL A 52 2.88 -3.88 20.10
#